data_AF-A0A0F3NVW3-F1
#
_entry.id   AF-A0A0F3NVW3-F1
#
_cell.length_a   1.000
_cell.length_b   1.000
_cell.length_c   1.000
_cell.angle_alpha   90.00
_cell.angle_beta   90.00
_cell.angle_gamma   90.00
#
_symmetry.space_group_name_H-M   'P 1'
#
loop_
_entity.id
_entity.type
_entity.pdbx_description
1 polymer ?
#
loop_
_entity_poly.entity_id
_entity_poly.type
_entity_poly.pdbx_seq_one_letter_code
_entity_poly.pdbx_strand_id
1 'polypeptide(L)'
;MTKASANELRNTDQANSDNFRFDNVEKFNKEKYLAQIETSTNLSKESQLKHKIAGSFEAAMAYQILTSCSFAPAVRTRFFVKLLKNIALTECDKSKILQSVQDVYGYEIQELQVTPFEQPTTVSQKQINEEEYLLNLSKQLNSNSTWYKV
;
A
#
# COMPACT_ATOMS: atom_id res chain seq x y z
N MET A 1 -19.29 59.56 -50.70
CA MET A 1 -18.16 58.62 -50.72
C MET A 1 -18.15 57.85 -49.42
N THR A 2 -18.17 56.52 -49.53
CA THR A 2 -18.45 55.55 -48.47
C THR A 2 -17.15 55.06 -47.84
N LYS A 3 -17.08 54.95 -46.51
CA LYS A 3 -16.17 54.02 -45.82
C LYS A 3 -16.61 53.80 -44.38
N ALA A 4 -17.35 52.72 -44.15
CA ALA A 4 -17.51 52.11 -42.83
C ALA A 4 -16.43 51.01 -42.71
N SER A 5 -15.61 51.05 -41.65
CA SER A 5 -14.55 50.08 -41.42
C SER A 5 -15.16 48.80 -40.88
N ALA A 6 -15.31 47.80 -41.75
CA ALA A 6 -15.82 46.48 -41.40
C ALA A 6 -14.66 45.58 -40.94
N ASN A 7 -14.94 44.79 -39.90
CA ASN A 7 -14.38 43.47 -39.65
C ASN A 7 -12.91 43.38 -39.22
N GLU A 8 -12.68 43.45 -37.90
CA GLU A 8 -11.62 42.64 -37.28
C GLU A 8 -12.27 41.45 -36.56
N LEU A 9 -12.50 40.35 -37.28
CA LEU A 9 -12.78 39.05 -36.68
C LEU A 9 -11.50 38.60 -35.96
N ARG A 10 -11.43 38.81 -34.65
CA ARG A 10 -10.44 38.13 -33.82
C ARG A 10 -10.81 36.65 -33.78
N ASN A 11 -10.17 35.85 -34.62
CA ASN A 11 -10.19 34.40 -34.44
C ASN A 11 -9.49 34.12 -33.12
N THR A 12 -10.27 33.81 -32.09
CA THR A 12 -9.75 33.11 -30.91
C THR A 12 -9.46 31.69 -31.37
N ASP A 13 -8.22 31.43 -31.77
CA ASP A 13 -7.74 30.06 -31.86
C ASP A 13 -7.84 29.48 -30.45
N GLN A 14 -8.91 28.73 -30.20
CA GLN A 14 -9.08 27.95 -29.00
C GLN A 14 -8.00 26.87 -29.05
N ALA A 15 -6.84 27.17 -28.45
CA ALA A 15 -5.76 26.23 -28.20
C ALA A 15 -6.14 25.23 -27.08
N ASN A 16 -7.40 24.83 -27.01
CA ASN A 16 -7.84 23.78 -26.10
C ASN A 16 -7.72 22.47 -26.88
N SER A 17 -6.49 21.93 -26.93
CA SER A 17 -6.34 20.56 -27.35
C SER A 17 -6.84 19.69 -26.18
N ASP A 18 -7.93 18.95 -26.40
CA ASP A 18 -8.43 17.90 -25.48
C ASP A 18 -7.40 16.77 -25.26
N ASN A 19 -6.19 16.92 -25.80
CA ASN A 19 -5.08 15.98 -25.73
C ASN A 19 -4.09 16.28 -24.58
N PHE A 20 -4.31 17.32 -23.76
CA PHE A 20 -3.63 17.43 -22.45
C PHE A 20 -4.25 16.44 -21.46
N ARG A 21 -4.05 15.14 -21.69
CA ARG A 21 -4.37 14.13 -20.70
C ARG A 21 -3.27 14.15 -19.66
N PHE A 22 -3.61 14.59 -18.45
CA PHE A 22 -2.71 14.45 -17.32
C PHE A 22 -2.58 12.95 -16.99
N ASP A 23 -1.49 12.32 -17.44
CA ASP A 23 -0.97 11.07 -16.84
C ASP A 23 -0.58 11.28 -15.34
N ASN A 24 -0.83 12.48 -14.81
CA ASN A 24 -0.48 12.99 -13.50
C ASN A 24 -1.38 12.48 -12.37
N VAL A 25 -2.47 11.74 -12.63
CA VAL A 25 -3.39 11.31 -11.56
C VAL A 25 -2.70 10.40 -10.55
N GLU A 26 -1.90 9.44 -11.02
CA GLU A 26 -1.17 8.53 -10.13
C GLU A 26 -0.08 9.27 -9.34
N LYS A 27 0.67 10.15 -10.01
CA LYS A 27 1.68 11.00 -9.38
C LYS A 27 1.07 11.93 -8.33
N PHE A 28 -0.04 12.58 -8.66
CA PHE A 28 -0.80 13.43 -7.76
C PHE A 28 -1.30 12.66 -6.52
N ASN A 29 -1.79 11.43 -6.70
CA ASN A 29 -2.22 10.59 -5.59
C ASN A 29 -1.05 10.20 -4.65
N LYS A 30 0.13 9.92 -5.21
CA LYS A 30 1.35 9.65 -4.43
C LYS A 30 1.78 10.87 -3.64
N GLU A 31 1.87 12.03 -4.28
CA GLU A 31 2.23 13.30 -3.63
C GLU A 31 1.23 13.66 -2.53
N LYS A 32 -0.08 13.53 -2.80
CA LYS A 32 -1.13 13.77 -1.82
C LYS A 32 -1.01 12.85 -0.60
N TYR A 33 -0.69 11.57 -0.81
CA TYR A 33 -0.50 10.62 0.30
C TYR A 33 0.70 11.00 1.18
N LEU A 34 1.84 11.35 0.57
CA LEU A 34 3.03 11.77 1.32
C LEU A 34 2.79 13.08 2.07
N ALA A 35 2.13 14.05 1.44
CA ALA A 35 1.76 15.31 2.08
C ALA A 35 0.83 15.10 3.28
N GLN A 36 -0.09 14.13 3.21
CA GLN A 36 -0.94 13.77 4.36
C GLN A 36 -0.12 13.22 5.53
N ILE A 37 0.91 12.45 5.24
CA ILE A 37 1.82 11.96 6.28
C ILE A 37 2.56 13.15 6.89
N GLU A 38 3.21 14.00 6.07
CA GLU A 38 3.97 15.17 6.51
C GLU A 38 3.14 16.22 7.28
N THR A 39 1.85 16.34 6.98
CA THR A 39 0.94 17.25 7.69
C THR A 39 0.26 16.61 8.90
N SER A 40 0.42 15.29 9.10
CA SER A 40 -0.23 14.61 10.22
C SER A 40 0.37 15.05 11.56
N THR A 41 -0.50 15.48 12.48
CA THR A 41 -0.11 15.90 13.84
C THR A 41 -0.04 14.73 14.83
N ASN A 42 -0.16 13.49 14.35
CA ASN A 42 -0.14 12.32 15.20
C ASN A 42 1.28 12.11 15.75
N LEU A 43 1.38 12.11 17.08
CA LEU A 43 2.65 12.01 17.81
C LEU A 43 3.04 10.56 18.15
N SER A 44 2.31 9.54 17.67
CA SER A 44 2.69 8.15 17.89
C SER A 44 4.07 7.86 17.29
N LYS A 45 4.85 6.96 17.90
CA LYS A 45 6.16 6.56 17.36
C LYS A 45 6.05 6.02 15.93
N GLU A 46 4.99 5.28 15.62
CA GLU A 46 4.75 4.79 14.26
C GLU A 46 4.51 5.95 13.27
N SER A 47 3.74 6.96 13.65
CA SER A 47 3.52 8.17 12.85
C SER A 47 4.85 8.90 12.62
N GLN A 48 5.63 9.13 13.69
CA GLN A 48 6.94 9.76 13.60
C GLN A 48 7.90 9.00 12.69
N LEU A 49 7.87 7.68 12.71
CA LEU A 49 8.65 6.83 11.80
C LEU A 49 8.20 7.02 10.34
N LYS A 50 6.89 7.03 10.08
CA LYS A 50 6.35 7.28 8.74
C LYS A 50 6.77 8.65 8.19
N HIS A 51 6.76 9.68 9.03
CA HIS A 51 7.30 11.02 8.73
C HIS A 51 8.78 10.96 8.36
N LYS A 52 9.61 10.28 9.15
CA LYS A 52 11.05 10.15 8.87
C LYS A 52 11.31 9.43 7.56
N ILE A 53 10.58 8.36 7.28
CA ILE A 53 10.69 7.62 6.00
C ILE A 53 10.25 8.51 4.84
N ALA A 54 9.16 9.28 4.97
CA ALA A 54 8.72 10.21 3.93
C ALA A 54 9.80 11.24 3.58
N GLY A 55 10.50 11.79 4.59
CA GLY A 55 11.56 12.78 4.37
C GLY A 55 12.94 12.21 3.99
N SER A 56 13.20 10.93 4.26
CA SER A 56 14.53 10.31 4.07
C SER A 56 14.69 9.59 2.71
N PHE A 57 13.60 9.41 1.98
CA PHE A 57 13.55 8.67 0.72
C PHE A 57 12.99 9.54 -0.41
N GLU A 58 13.37 9.22 -1.64
CA GLU A 58 12.73 9.77 -2.83
C GLU A 58 11.23 9.47 -2.80
N ALA A 59 10.39 10.43 -3.22
CA ALA A 59 8.93 10.33 -3.08
C ALA A 59 8.33 9.01 -3.61
N ALA A 60 8.83 8.51 -4.75
CA ALA A 60 8.39 7.24 -5.31
C ALA A 60 8.70 6.04 -4.39
N MET A 61 9.91 6.00 -3.82
CA MET A 61 10.35 4.94 -2.92
C MET A 61 9.68 5.06 -1.54
N ALA A 62 9.58 6.28 -1.01
CA ALA A 62 8.86 6.56 0.23
C ALA A 62 7.41 6.05 0.15
N TYR A 63 6.70 6.39 -0.93
CA TYR A 63 5.35 5.92 -1.16
C TYR A 63 5.28 4.39 -1.21
N GLN A 64 6.19 3.74 -1.93
CA GLN A 64 6.22 2.27 -2.01
C GLN A 64 6.45 1.64 -0.64
N ILE A 65 7.42 2.11 0.14
CA ILE A 65 7.71 1.60 1.49
C ILE A 65 6.49 1.81 2.40
N LEU A 66 5.95 3.03 2.46
CA LEU A 66 4.86 3.39 3.37
C LEU A 66 3.53 2.69 3.05
N THR A 67 3.33 2.27 1.81
CA THR A 67 2.12 1.53 1.37
C THR A 67 2.30 0.02 1.30
N SER A 68 3.55 -0.47 1.37
CA SER A 68 3.88 -1.89 1.23
C SER A 68 4.47 -2.50 2.50
N CYS A 69 4.76 -1.70 3.52
CA CYS A 69 5.33 -2.15 4.79
C CYS A 69 4.36 -1.92 5.95
N SER A 70 4.29 -2.89 6.86
CA SER A 70 3.72 -2.73 8.19
C SER A 70 4.84 -2.66 9.21
N PHE A 71 4.83 -1.62 10.04
CA PHE A 71 5.83 -1.39 11.09
C PHE A 71 5.32 -1.97 12.40
N ALA A 72 5.91 -3.07 12.84
CA ALA A 72 5.57 -3.75 14.09
C ALA A 72 6.39 -3.17 15.26
N PRO A 73 5.96 -3.35 16.52
CA PRO A 73 6.69 -2.82 17.66
C PRO A 73 8.11 -3.39 17.77
N ALA A 74 9.01 -2.57 18.32
CA ALA A 74 10.36 -3.00 18.67
C ALA A 74 10.32 -4.07 19.77
N VAL A 75 11.12 -5.13 19.63
CA VAL A 75 11.30 -6.16 20.65
C VAL A 75 12.79 -6.32 20.91
N ARG A 76 13.22 -5.97 22.13
CA ARG A 76 14.64 -5.93 22.54
C ARG A 76 15.43 -4.98 21.61
N THR A 77 16.42 -5.50 20.89
CA THR A 77 17.30 -4.75 19.99
C THR A 77 16.89 -4.85 18.51
N ARG A 78 15.70 -5.40 18.24
CA ARG A 78 15.22 -5.69 16.89
C ARG A 78 13.93 -4.96 16.59
N PHE A 79 13.84 -4.45 15.37
CA PHE A 79 12.63 -3.85 14.84
C PHE A 79 12.08 -4.67 13.68
N PHE A 80 10.77 -4.95 13.72
CA PHE A 80 10.14 -5.85 12.75
C PHE A 80 9.38 -5.06 11.70
N VAL A 81 9.67 -5.35 10.44
CA VAL A 81 8.96 -4.82 9.28
C VAL A 81 8.38 -5.99 8.51
N LYS A 82 7.06 -6.00 8.35
CA LYS A 82 6.38 -7.01 7.54
C LYS A 82 6.07 -6.42 6.17
N LEU A 83 6.51 -7.08 5.11
CA LEU A 83 6.13 -6.71 3.74
C LEU A 83 4.69 -7.19 3.47
N LEU A 84 3.82 -6.25 3.13
CA LEU A 84 2.44 -6.46 2.68
C LEU A 84 2.34 -6.59 1.16
N LYS A 85 3.35 -6.10 0.43
CA LYS A 85 3.49 -6.26 -1.02
C LYS A 85 4.95 -6.58 -1.32
N ASN A 86 5.17 -7.28 -2.43
CA ASN A 86 6.54 -7.53 -2.90
C ASN A 86 7.15 -6.22 -3.41
N ILE A 87 8.20 -5.75 -2.72
CA ILE A 87 9.00 -4.58 -3.11
C ILE A 87 10.48 -4.93 -3.05
N ALA A 88 11.25 -4.36 -3.97
CA ALA A 88 12.69 -4.54 -4.02
C ALA A 88 13.38 -3.57 -3.05
N LEU A 89 13.61 -4.00 -1.81
CA LEU A 89 14.41 -3.25 -0.84
C LEU A 89 15.88 -3.63 -0.97
N THR A 90 16.71 -2.67 -1.35
CA THR A 90 18.17 -2.85 -1.34
C THR A 90 18.72 -2.83 0.09
N GLU A 91 19.96 -3.27 0.29
CA GLU A 91 20.63 -3.15 1.59
C GLU A 91 20.79 -1.68 2.02
N CYS A 92 20.96 -0.76 1.08
CA CYS A 92 20.98 0.67 1.37
C CYS A 92 19.62 1.16 1.90
N ASP A 93 18.51 0.72 1.30
CA ASP A 93 17.17 1.09 1.75
C ASP A 93 16.89 0.55 3.15
N LYS A 94 17.25 -0.72 3.42
CA LYS A 94 17.13 -1.33 4.75
C LYS A 94 17.94 -0.54 5.79
N SER A 95 19.15 -0.11 5.44
CA SER A 95 20.01 0.67 6.33
C SER A 95 19.41 2.05 6.64
N LYS A 96 18.84 2.72 5.64
CA LYS A 96 18.12 3.99 5.83
C LYS A 96 16.86 3.82 6.69
N ILE A 97 16.08 2.75 6.47
CA ILE A 97 14.92 2.43 7.32
C ILE A 97 15.38 2.19 8.76
N LEU A 98 16.46 1.43 8.97
CA LEU A 98 17.01 1.20 10.31
C LEU A 98 17.43 2.51 10.98
N GLN A 99 18.07 3.42 10.25
CA GLN A 99 18.41 4.75 10.78
C GLN A 99 17.15 5.52 11.20
N SER A 100 16.12 5.56 10.35
CA SER A 100 14.83 6.20 10.69
C SER A 100 14.16 5.56 11.92
N VAL A 101 14.29 4.24 12.09
CA VAL A 101 13.82 3.53 13.28
C VAL A 101 14.61 3.96 14.52
N GLN A 102 15.94 4.01 14.44
CA GLN A 102 16.80 4.42 15.54
C GLN A 102 16.51 5.86 15.99
N ASP A 103 16.27 6.77 15.05
CA ASP A 103 15.96 8.18 15.34
C ASP A 103 14.64 8.36 16.10
N VAL A 104 13.71 7.39 16.03
CA VAL A 104 12.37 7.46 16.63
C VAL A 104 12.21 6.55 17.85
N TYR A 105 12.76 5.34 17.78
CA TYR A 105 12.64 4.33 18.83
C TYR A 105 13.83 4.33 19.78
N GLY A 106 15.02 4.71 19.30
CA GLY A 106 16.27 4.76 20.04
C GLY A 106 17.37 3.89 19.42
N TYR A 107 18.63 4.19 19.76
CA TYR A 107 19.83 3.50 19.24
C TYR A 107 20.05 2.09 19.81
N GLU A 108 19.22 1.65 20.76
CA GLU A 108 19.19 0.25 21.22
C GLU A 108 18.75 -0.71 20.11
N ILE A 109 18.06 -0.20 19.09
CA ILE A 109 17.67 -0.98 17.91
C ILE A 109 18.87 -1.10 16.99
N GLN A 110 19.41 -2.30 16.87
CA GLN A 110 20.62 -2.59 16.09
C GLN A 110 20.30 -3.28 14.77
N GLU A 111 19.16 -3.97 14.70
CA GLU A 111 18.81 -4.82 13.56
C GLU A 111 17.38 -4.57 13.08
N LEU A 112 17.23 -4.50 11.77
CA LEU A 112 15.95 -4.49 11.08
C LEU A 112 15.61 -5.91 10.60
N GLN A 113 14.55 -6.49 11.14
CA GLN A 113 14.02 -7.79 10.74
C GLN A 113 12.91 -7.61 9.72
N VAL A 114 13.21 -7.90 8.46
CA VAL A 114 12.23 -7.79 7.36
C VAL A 114 11.64 -9.16 7.08
N THR A 115 10.36 -9.35 7.41
CA THR A 115 9.61 -10.55 7.02
C THR A 115 9.16 -10.39 5.56
N PRO A 116 9.54 -11.31 4.66
CA PRO A 116 9.15 -11.22 3.25
C PRO A 116 7.63 -11.33 3.10
N PHE A 117 7.13 -10.84 1.97
CA PHE A 117 5.72 -10.98 1.64
C PHE A 117 5.42 -12.44 1.34
N GLU A 118 4.66 -13.08 2.21
CA GLU A 118 4.06 -14.38 1.93
C GLU A 118 2.84 -14.13 1.04
N GLN A 119 2.94 -14.47 -0.25
CA GLN A 119 1.73 -14.65 -1.04
C GLN A 119 0.88 -15.68 -0.30
N PRO A 120 -0.43 -15.42 -0.10
CA PRO A 120 -1.30 -16.47 0.36
C PRO A 120 -1.12 -17.60 -0.64
N THR A 121 -0.52 -18.69 -0.19
CA THR A 121 -0.55 -19.94 -0.94
C THR A 121 -2.03 -20.16 -1.14
N THR A 122 -2.52 -20.00 -2.37
CA THR A 122 -3.81 -20.53 -2.74
C THR A 122 -3.70 -21.96 -2.30
N VAL A 123 -4.40 -22.32 -1.23
CA VAL A 123 -4.59 -23.72 -0.89
C VAL A 123 -5.20 -24.23 -2.17
N SER A 124 -4.40 -24.95 -2.96
CA SER A 124 -4.89 -25.67 -4.12
C SER A 124 -6.05 -26.44 -3.52
N GLN A 125 -7.28 -26.05 -3.86
CA GLN A 125 -8.47 -26.74 -3.44
C GLN A 125 -8.27 -28.12 -4.00
N LYS A 126 -7.66 -28.99 -3.18
CA LYS A 126 -7.52 -30.40 -3.42
C LYS A 126 -8.96 -30.78 -3.68
N GLN A 127 -9.25 -31.08 -4.94
CA GLN A 127 -10.57 -31.34 -5.47
C GLN A 127 -11.16 -32.41 -4.57
N ILE A 128 -11.88 -31.98 -3.53
CA ILE A 128 -12.53 -32.89 -2.61
C ILE A 128 -13.62 -33.43 -3.50
N ASN A 129 -13.45 -34.67 -3.95
CA ASN A 129 -14.47 -35.38 -4.70
C ASN A 129 -15.77 -35.15 -3.93
N GLU A 130 -16.77 -34.57 -4.60
CA GLU A 130 -18.05 -34.22 -3.97
C GLU A 130 -18.63 -35.44 -3.22
N GLU A 131 -18.36 -36.65 -3.71
CA GLU A 131 -18.72 -37.90 -3.06
C GLU A 131 -18.04 -38.12 -1.71
N GLU A 132 -16.75 -37.78 -1.56
CA GLU A 132 -16.01 -37.92 -0.30
C GLU A 132 -16.47 -36.89 0.74
N TYR A 133 -16.87 -35.70 0.28
CA TYR A 133 -17.50 -34.68 1.11
C TYR A 133 -18.89 -35.14 1.60
N LEU A 134 -19.74 -35.63 0.70
CA LEU A 134 -21.07 -36.16 1.04
C LEU A 134 -20.99 -37.38 1.95
N LEU A 135 -20.01 -38.26 1.76
CA LEU A 135 -19.77 -39.43 2.60
C LEU A 135 -19.29 -39.05 4.01
N ASN A 136 -18.50 -37.99 4.17
CA ASN A 136 -18.12 -37.49 5.48
C ASN A 136 -19.27 -36.77 6.19
N LEU A 137 -20.13 -36.05 5.46
CA LEU A 137 -21.34 -35.47 6.02
C LEU A 137 -22.30 -36.56 6.52
N SER A 138 -22.50 -37.63 5.75
CA SER A 138 -23.40 -38.72 6.15
C SER A 138 -22.91 -39.46 7.39
N LYS A 139 -21.60 -39.61 7.58
CA LYS A 139 -21.00 -40.16 8.81
C LYS A 139 -21.20 -39.28 10.05
N GLN A 140 -21.36 -37.96 9.86
CA GLN A 140 -21.64 -37.00 10.95
C GLN A 140 -23.14 -36.89 11.27
N LEU A 141 -24.02 -37.39 10.41
CA LEU A 141 -25.45 -37.43 10.65
C LEU A 141 -25.79 -38.70 11.44
N ASN A 142 -25.78 -38.57 12.76
CA ASN A 142 -26.17 -39.61 13.70
C ASN A 142 -27.57 -40.15 13.36
N SER A 143 -27.77 -41.47 13.29
CA SER A 143 -29.07 -42.12 13.01
C SER A 143 -30.19 -41.83 14.03
N ASN A 144 -29.89 -41.04 15.07
CA ASN A 144 -30.82 -40.59 16.11
C ASN A 144 -31.27 -39.13 15.92
N SER A 145 -30.93 -38.48 14.79
CA SER A 145 -31.36 -37.12 14.48
C SER A 145 -32.87 -37.06 14.23
N THR A 146 -33.56 -36.16 14.94
CA THR A 146 -35.02 -35.95 14.93
C THR A 146 -35.61 -35.61 13.55
N TRP A 147 -34.75 -35.36 12.56
CA TRP A 147 -35.10 -34.99 11.19
C TRP A 147 -35.45 -36.18 10.28
N TYR A 148 -35.32 -37.42 10.77
CA TYR A 148 -35.67 -38.65 10.03
C TYR A 148 -36.83 -39.39 10.70
N LYS A 149 -37.94 -38.70 10.95
CA LYS A 149 -39.24 -39.34 11.19
C LYS A 149 -40.31 -38.64 10.36
N VAL A 150 -40.53 -39.17 9.16
CA VAL A 150 -41.78 -39.04 8.40
C VAL A 150 -42.23 -40.45 8.07
#